data_AF-A0A0B2PWH5-F1
#
_entry.id   AF-A0A0B2PWH5-F1
#
_cell.length_a   1.000
_cell.length_b   1.000
_cell.length_c   1.000
_cell.angle_alpha   90.00
_cell.angle_beta   90.00
_cell.angle_gamma   90.00
#
_symmetry.space_group_name_H-M   'P 1'
#
loop_
_entity.id
_entity.type
_entity.pdbx_description
1 polymer ?
#
loop_
_entity_poly.entity_id
_entity_poly.type
_entity_poly.pdbx_seq_one_letter_code
_entity_poly.pdbx_strand_id
1 'polypeptide(L)'
;DSRKRDKKAFFLIFQALDDDAFENISDATSIKVAWDKLQSSHKGEDKVKKVCLQTLRGEFESLHMKESESISDYFSRILTVSNQL
;
A
#
# COMPACT_ATOMS: atom_id res chain seq x y z
N ASP A 1 -9.01 -33.20 13.29
CA ASP A 1 -7.53 -33.11 13.39
C ASP A 1 -7.07 -31.69 13.01
N SER A 2 -7.08 -30.75 13.96
CA SER A 2 -6.84 -29.31 13.67
C SER A 2 -5.43 -29.05 13.18
N ARG A 3 -4.45 -29.76 13.74
CA ARG A 3 -3.03 -29.64 13.38
C ARG A 3 -2.75 -29.99 11.92
N LYS A 4 -3.45 -30.98 11.35
CA LYS A 4 -3.32 -31.33 9.92
C LYS A 4 -3.86 -30.23 9.01
N ARG A 5 -4.96 -29.60 9.40
CA ARG A 5 -5.56 -28.48 8.65
C ARG A 5 -4.68 -27.24 8.69
N ASP A 6 -4.11 -26.91 9.86
CA ASP A 6 -3.18 -25.79 10.00
C ASP A 6 -1.95 -25.96 9.12
N LYS A 7 -1.33 -27.15 9.13
CA LYS A 7 -0.17 -27.44 8.25
C LYS A 7 -0.52 -27.30 6.77
N LYS A 8 -1.70 -27.78 6.35
CA LYS A 8 -2.16 -27.65 4.97
C LYS A 8 -2.40 -26.19 4.58
N ALA A 9 -2.96 -25.39 5.49
CA ALA A 9 -3.20 -23.97 5.26
C ALA A 9 -1.87 -23.18 5.20
N PHE A 10 -0.91 -23.48 6.07
CA PHE A 10 0.45 -22.92 5.99
C PHE A 10 1.10 -23.20 4.65
N PHE A 11 1.07 -24.45 4.20
CA PHE A 11 1.65 -24.82 2.91
C PHE A 11 1.06 -24.01 1.75
N LEU A 12 -0.26 -23.87 1.69
CA LEU A 12 -0.93 -23.11 0.63
C LEU A 12 -0.61 -21.62 0.67
N ILE A 13 -0.53 -21.03 1.87
CA ILE A 13 -0.16 -19.61 2.03
C ILE A 13 1.29 -19.41 1.61
N PHE A 14 2.23 -20.25 2.08
CA PHE A 14 3.64 -20.13 1.73
C PHE A 14 3.91 -20.28 0.23
N GLN A 15 3.14 -21.08 -0.49
CA GLN A 15 3.28 -21.18 -1.96
C GLN A 15 2.89 -19.89 -2.70
N ALA A 16 2.12 -19.01 -2.08
CA ALA A 16 1.61 -17.79 -2.69
C ALA A 16 2.37 -16.53 -2.27
N LEU A 17 3.32 -16.63 -1.34
CA LEU A 17 4.11 -15.51 -0.83
C LEU A 17 5.44 -15.38 -1.57
N ASP A 18 5.93 -14.15 -1.65
CA ASP A 18 7.32 -13.85 -1.97
C ASP A 18 8.21 -14.03 -0.74
N ASP A 19 9.53 -13.96 -0.93
CA ASP A 19 10.52 -14.20 0.13
C ASP A 19 10.36 -13.20 1.30
N ASP A 20 10.04 -11.95 1.00
CA ASP A 20 9.83 -10.89 1.99
C ASP A 20 8.58 -11.14 2.86
N ALA A 21 7.45 -11.50 2.24
CA ALA A 21 6.23 -11.81 2.98
C ALA A 21 6.34 -13.13 3.75
N PHE A 22 7.14 -14.08 3.26
CA PHE A 22 7.46 -15.31 3.99
C PHE A 22 8.28 -15.04 5.26
N GLU A 23 9.35 -14.24 5.16
CA GLU A 23 10.19 -13.89 6.32
C GLU A 23 9.36 -13.22 7.42
N ASN A 24 8.46 -12.32 7.04
CA ASN A 24 7.56 -11.60 7.95
C ASN A 24 6.60 -12.49 8.77
N ILE A 25 6.29 -13.71 8.31
CA ILE A 25 5.42 -14.65 9.02
C ILE A 25 6.11 -15.94 9.49
N SER A 26 7.42 -16.05 9.28
CA SER A 26 8.20 -17.27 9.56
C SER A 26 8.18 -17.70 11.04
N ASP A 27 8.02 -16.74 11.96
CA ASP A 27 7.94 -16.93 13.41
C ASP A 27 6.52 -17.20 13.93
N ALA A 28 5.51 -17.24 13.06
CA ALA A 28 4.12 -17.40 13.47
C ALA A 28 3.83 -18.83 13.97
N THR A 29 3.32 -18.94 15.20
CA THR A 29 3.02 -20.23 15.86
C THR A 29 1.74 -20.90 15.38
N SER A 30 0.88 -20.17 14.67
CA SER A 30 -0.35 -20.69 14.08
C SER A 30 -0.71 -19.94 12.80
N ILE A 31 -1.50 -20.58 11.94
CA ILE A 31 -1.91 -19.97 10.66
C ILE A 31 -2.74 -18.70 10.85
N LYS A 32 -3.49 -18.63 11.94
CA LYS A 32 -4.24 -17.43 12.32
C LYS A 32 -3.30 -16.26 12.62
N VAL A 33 -2.26 -16.51 13.40
CA VAL A 33 -1.25 -15.48 13.72
C VAL A 33 -0.51 -15.03 12.46
N ALA A 34 -0.16 -15.97 11.57
CA ALA A 34 0.45 -15.64 10.28
C ALA A 34 -0.46 -14.76 9.42
N TRP A 35 -1.74 -15.11 9.32
CA TRP A 35 -2.74 -14.35 8.56
C TRP A 35 -2.96 -12.94 9.13
N ASP A 36 -3.06 -12.81 10.46
CA ASP A 36 -3.23 -11.52 11.13
C ASP A 36 -1.99 -10.62 10.92
N LYS A 37 -0.78 -11.20 10.90
CA LYS A 37 0.47 -10.49 10.58
C LYS A 37 0.50 -10.01 9.13
N LEU A 38 0.19 -10.88 8.16
CA LEU A 38 0.07 -10.49 6.74
C LEU A 38 -0.94 -9.35 6.57
N GLN A 39 -2.12 -9.49 7.18
CA GLN A 39 -3.14 -8.46 7.08
C GLN A 39 -2.67 -7.12 7.68
N SER A 40 -1.88 -7.16 8.75
CA SER A 40 -1.37 -5.97 9.42
C SER A 40 -0.24 -5.30 8.64
N SER A 41 0.65 -6.05 7.98
CA SER A 41 1.70 -5.49 7.13
C SER A 41 1.10 -4.79 5.90
N HIS A 42 0.10 -5.40 5.25
CA HIS A 42 -0.61 -4.77 4.12
C HIS A 42 -1.50 -3.59 4.56
N LYS A 43 -2.05 -3.59 5.78
CA LYS A 43 -2.72 -2.40 6.32
C LYS A 43 -1.78 -1.21 6.49
N GLY A 44 -0.49 -1.44 6.73
CA GLY A 44 0.53 -0.39 6.72
C GLY A 44 0.66 0.23 5.33
N GLU A 45 0.71 -0.60 4.30
CA GLU A 45 0.71 -0.20 2.89
C GLU A 45 -0.53 0.65 2.53
N ASP A 46 -1.73 0.23 2.97
CA ASP A 46 -2.97 0.98 2.76
C ASP A 46 -2.97 2.34 3.45
N LYS A 47 -2.40 2.43 4.66
CA LYS A 47 -2.26 3.70 5.38
C LYS A 47 -1.32 4.65 4.64
N VAL A 48 -0.19 4.15 4.14
CA VAL A 48 0.77 4.94 3.36
C VAL A 48 0.12 5.42 2.05
N LYS A 49 -0.58 4.54 1.32
CA LYS A 49 -1.35 4.91 0.12
C LYS A 49 -2.38 6.00 0.41
N LYS A 50 -3.13 5.88 1.51
CA LYS A 50 -4.10 6.90 1.94
C LYS A 50 -3.44 8.24 2.25
N VAL A 51 -2.34 8.25 2.99
CA VAL A 51 -1.60 9.48 3.31
C VAL A 51 -1.08 10.15 2.03
N CYS A 52 -0.48 9.38 1.13
CA CYS A 52 -0.02 9.87 -0.17
C CYS A 52 -1.15 10.50 -0.98
N LEU A 53 -2.30 9.83 -1.10
CA LEU A 53 -3.48 10.36 -1.79
C LEU A 53 -4.02 11.64 -1.14
N GLN A 54 -4.04 11.72 0.18
CA GLN A 54 -4.46 12.95 0.88
C GLN A 54 -3.50 14.11 0.62
N THR A 55 -2.19 13.85 0.61
CA THR A 55 -1.18 14.86 0.26
C THR A 55 -1.38 15.36 -1.17
N LEU A 56 -1.48 14.47 -2.16
CA LEU A 56 -1.67 14.84 -3.56
C LEU A 56 -2.98 15.60 -3.79
N ARG A 57 -4.05 15.21 -3.10
CA ARG A 57 -5.32 15.94 -3.13
C ARG A 57 -5.16 17.36 -2.57
N GLY A 58 -4.46 17.53 -1.46
CA GLY A 58 -4.18 18.85 -0.89
C GLY A 58 -3.34 19.72 -1.83
N GLU A 59 -2.33 19.15 -2.48
CA GLU A 59 -1.53 19.84 -3.51
C GLU A 59 -2.41 20.28 -4.68
N PHE A 60 -3.28 19.40 -5.18
CA PHE A 60 -4.22 19.72 -6.25
C PHE A 60 -5.21 20.82 -5.86
N GLU A 61 -5.81 20.74 -4.68
CA GLU A 61 -6.75 21.75 -4.16
C GLU A 61 -6.08 23.11 -3.93
N SER A 62 -4.77 23.13 -3.66
CA SER A 62 -3.98 24.36 -3.50
C SER A 62 -3.52 24.97 -4.83
N LEU A 63 -3.65 24.24 -5.96
CA LEU A 63 -3.24 24.75 -7.27
C LEU A 63 -4.07 25.97 -7.66
N HIS A 64 -3.34 27.05 -7.89
CA HIS A 64 -3.84 28.26 -8.53
C HIS A 64 -2.73 28.82 -9.43
N MET A 65 -3.16 29.50 -10.49
CA MET A 65 -2.27 30.17 -11.42
C MET A 65 -1.69 31.42 -10.74
N LYS A 66 -0.38 31.63 -10.88
CA LYS A 66 0.28 32.83 -10.35
C LYS A 66 0.19 33.97 -11.37
N GLU A 67 0.26 35.22 -10.90
CA GLU A 67 0.19 36.40 -11.78
C GLU A 67 1.31 36.47 -12.83
N SER A 68 2.49 35.95 -12.49
CA SER A 68 3.66 35.92 -13.37
C SER A 68 3.82 34.63 -14.18
N GLU A 69 2.88 33.70 -14.05
CA GLU A 69 2.94 32.38 -14.68
C GLU A 69 2.25 32.39 -16.05
N SER A 70 2.80 31.68 -17.02
CA SER A 70 2.12 31.48 -18.30
C SER A 70 1.05 30.40 -18.19
N ILE A 71 0.03 30.47 -19.07
CA ILE A 71 -1.02 29.43 -19.11
C ILE A 71 -0.42 28.05 -19.37
N SER A 72 0.62 27.97 -20.20
CA SER A 72 1.31 26.71 -20.52
C SER A 72 1.96 26.12 -19.28
N ASP A 73 2.70 26.93 -18.51
CA ASP A 73 3.41 26.47 -17.30
C ASP A 73 2.41 26.01 -16.23
N TYR A 74 1.31 26.75 -16.07
CA TYR A 74 0.24 26.37 -15.16
C TYR A 74 -0.40 25.02 -15.56
N PHE A 75 -0.67 24.83 -16.85
CA PHE A 75 -1.23 23.59 -17.36
C PHE A 75 -0.28 22.40 -17.18
N SER A 76 1.03 22.60 -17.39
CA SER A 76 2.05 21.58 -17.11
C SER A 76 2.08 21.16 -15.64
N ARG A 77 1.91 22.10 -14.70
CA ARG A 77 1.82 21.79 -13.26
C ARG A 77 0.56 20.99 -12.92
N ILE A 78 -0.59 21.36 -13.47
CA ILE A 78 -1.84 20.61 -13.29
C ILE A 78 -1.66 19.16 -13.78
N LEU A 79 -1.08 18.99 -14.97
CA LEU A 79 -0.79 17.66 -15.54
C LEU A 79 0.12 16.84 -14.64
N THR A 80 1.15 17.46 -14.06
CA THR A 80 2.08 16.77 -13.16
C THR A 80 1.36 16.21 -11.94
N VAL A 81 0.57 17.03 -11.25
CA VAL A 81 -0.18 16.60 -10.05
C VAL A 81 -1.27 15.58 -10.42
N SER A 82 -1.97 15.79 -11.54
CA SER A 82 -3.02 14.87 -12.00
C SER A 82 -2.50 13.50 -12.42
N ASN A 83 -1.25 13.40 -12.88
CA ASN A 83 -0.63 12.12 -13.25
C ASN A 83 -0.07 11.36 -12.04
N GLN A 84 0.06 12.03 -10.88
CA GLN A 84 0.54 11.44 -9.64
C GLN A 84 -0.60 10.96 -8.74
N LEU A 85 -1.81 11.52 -8.92
CA LEU A 85 -3.07 11.09 -8.32
C LEU A 85 -3.58 9.76 -8.89
#